data_AF-A0A4P6D6C6-F1
#
_entry.id   AF-A0A4P6D6C6-F1
#
_cell.length_a   1.000
_cell.length_b   1.000
_cell.length_c   1.000
_cell.angle_alpha   90.00
_cell.angle_beta   90.00
_cell.angle_gamma   90.00
#
_symmetry.space_group_name_H-M   'P 1'
#
loop_
_entity.id
_entity.type
_entity.pdbx_description
1 polymer ?
#
loop_
_entity_poly.entity_id
_entity_poly.type
_entity_poly.pdbx_seq_one_letter_code
_entity_poly.pdbx_strand_id
1 'polypeptide(L)'
;MLVPGRSDTPDCHCDSPNVRTVLFKSSDISKECWSREELALLYARRLMQEILPRKVPNNINLLMDYIKMCLKTLQEEVTSKHAHKILLSAMTDTLGGYLQAYGFPIAKEKNYEGEVNYCVTKQMNELLETTKQVLATDGGSWTRPVYVKKSSNIAPFVVPTPTVDNACSSLISSYDMTNHAMDTTSKPCLHIPLPFLDSAAHPCAIALPFRNRSLYSLISKDSANILLRYYTAAIHCLYRPAEETPGVQPQCNIVRDDPAVHQFNVDFHNWLVKVVLPHLRDEKWYAGFGSVWRLIETMTKKGIKTVEDSPGKCFSVAVAEQNEGRQTSIWFYILCVMIIILLFWLCVCCICACARACRKRSSSTLCSCPTSSSSGQVVNALLTLYEGSQEIKYPTNVRIQNKTYRRPGSFCSNDSGSYRCSSFSERFRK
;
A
#
# COMPACT_ATOMS: atom_id res chain seq x y z
N MET A 1 24.56 28.75 9.72
CA MET A 1 24.20 29.75 10.75
C MET A 1 22.86 29.36 11.35
N LEU A 2 22.71 29.49 12.67
CA LEU A 2 21.42 29.35 13.35
C LEU A 2 20.64 30.66 13.20
N VAL A 3 19.39 30.59 12.74
CA VAL A 3 18.48 31.76 12.76
C VAL A 3 17.69 31.70 14.07
N PRO A 4 17.69 32.75 14.91
CA PRO A 4 16.91 32.77 16.13
C PRO A 4 15.42 32.93 15.79
N GLY A 5 14.56 32.13 16.45
CA GLY A 5 13.12 32.21 16.23
C GLY A 5 12.52 33.52 16.71
N ARG A 6 11.53 34.04 15.98
CA ARG A 6 10.66 35.12 16.43
C ARG A 6 9.19 34.76 16.15
N SER A 7 8.35 35.29 17.02
CA SER A 7 6.96 34.94 17.34
C SER A 7 5.89 35.16 16.26
N ASP A 8 4.94 34.22 16.24
CA ASP A 8 3.48 34.44 16.21
C ASP A 8 2.82 35.20 15.04
N THR A 9 2.83 34.55 13.86
CA THR A 9 1.62 34.46 13.01
C THR A 9 1.49 33.04 12.44
N PRO A 10 0.28 32.48 12.26
CA PRO A 10 0.09 31.16 11.66
C PRO A 10 0.11 31.24 10.13
N ASP A 11 1.12 31.89 9.56
CA ASP A 11 1.42 31.74 8.14
C ASP A 11 2.03 30.35 7.95
N CYS A 12 1.22 29.41 7.45
CA CYS A 12 1.64 28.05 7.11
C CYS A 12 2.54 28.06 5.86
N HIS A 13 3.73 28.66 5.97
CA HIS A 13 4.82 28.41 5.05
C HIS A 13 5.13 26.91 5.09
N CYS A 14 4.68 26.22 4.04
CA CYS A 14 4.88 24.79 3.85
C CYS A 14 6.32 24.56 3.36
N ASP A 15 7.30 24.84 4.22
CA ASP A 15 8.71 24.66 3.93
C ASP A 15 9.05 23.17 3.72
N SER A 16 10.10 22.89 2.94
CA SER A 16 10.56 21.52 2.73
C SER A 16 11.07 20.92 4.05
N PRO A 17 10.65 19.70 4.43
CA PRO A 17 11.04 19.09 5.70
C PRO A 17 12.54 18.81 5.75
N ASN A 18 13.25 19.38 6.73
CA ASN A 18 14.70 19.18 6.85
C ASN A 18 15.04 17.73 7.28
N VAL A 19 15.48 16.94 6.31
CA VAL A 19 15.88 15.53 6.47
C VAL A 19 17.38 15.35 6.78
N ARG A 20 18.13 16.45 6.89
CA ARG A 20 19.61 16.48 6.99
C ARG A 20 20.28 15.75 5.82
N THR A 21 21.54 15.34 5.98
CA THR A 21 22.36 14.77 4.91
C THR A 21 23.45 13.87 5.49
N VAL A 22 23.87 12.85 4.74
CA VAL A 22 25.10 12.07 5.00
C VAL A 22 26.24 12.45 4.06
N LEU A 23 25.97 13.26 3.02
CA LEU A 23 26.97 13.67 2.02
C LEU A 23 27.96 14.71 2.56
N PHE A 24 27.53 15.51 3.54
CA PHE A 24 28.31 16.61 4.12
C PHE A 24 28.35 16.50 5.64
N LYS A 25 29.50 16.84 6.22
CA LYS A 25 29.79 16.78 7.65
C LYS A 25 29.81 18.18 8.24
N SER A 26 29.64 18.29 9.56
CA SER A 26 29.75 19.59 10.26
C SER A 26 31.12 20.26 10.08
N SER A 27 32.19 19.49 9.85
CA SER A 27 33.53 19.98 9.52
C SER A 27 33.60 20.73 8.19
N ASP A 28 32.69 20.47 7.26
CA ASP A 28 32.73 21.05 5.92
C ASP A 28 32.29 22.53 5.96
N ILE A 29 31.63 22.97 7.03
CA ILE A 29 31.27 24.38 7.29
C ILE A 29 32.53 25.26 7.38
N SER A 30 33.63 24.71 7.91
CA SER A 30 34.94 25.37 8.04
C SER A 30 35.89 25.09 6.86
N LYS A 31 35.40 24.51 5.76
CA LYS A 31 36.25 24.14 4.62
C LYS A 31 36.60 25.36 3.77
N GLU A 32 37.88 25.70 3.72
CA GLU A 32 38.42 26.87 3.01
C GLU A 32 38.24 26.79 1.48
N CYS A 33 38.40 25.60 0.89
CA CYS A 33 38.38 25.36 -0.55
C CYS A 33 37.43 24.23 -0.93
N TRP A 34 36.64 24.44 -2.00
CA TRP A 34 35.69 23.47 -2.53
C TRP A 34 35.98 23.13 -3.99
N SER A 35 35.89 21.85 -4.35
CA SER A 35 36.02 21.42 -5.74
C SER A 35 34.76 21.77 -6.54
N ARG A 36 34.87 21.87 -7.87
CA ARG A 36 33.70 22.08 -8.75
C ARG A 36 32.66 20.96 -8.62
N GLU A 37 33.10 19.74 -8.37
CA GLU A 37 32.24 18.56 -8.21
C GLU A 37 31.50 18.60 -6.87
N GLU A 38 32.17 19.04 -5.80
CA GLU A 38 31.57 19.19 -4.47
C GLU A 38 30.55 20.34 -4.45
N LEU A 39 30.86 21.47 -5.11
CA LEU A 39 29.91 22.58 -5.31
C LEU A 39 28.69 22.13 -6.13
N ALA A 40 28.89 21.35 -7.19
CA ALA A 40 27.81 20.78 -7.99
C ALA A 40 26.94 19.81 -7.16
N LEU A 41 27.54 18.97 -6.31
CA LEU A 41 26.83 18.07 -5.41
C LEU A 41 26.04 18.84 -4.33
N LEU A 42 26.63 19.88 -3.75
CA LEU A 42 25.97 20.73 -2.75
C LEU A 42 24.75 21.45 -3.34
N TYR A 43 24.91 22.02 -4.54
CA TYR A 43 23.82 22.68 -5.27
C TYR A 43 22.74 21.68 -5.69
N ALA A 44 23.11 20.53 -6.25
CA ALA A 44 22.19 19.45 -6.56
C ALA A 44 21.41 18.99 -5.33
N ARG A 45 22.08 18.77 -4.19
CA ARG A 45 21.44 18.34 -2.95
C ARG A 45 20.46 19.38 -2.41
N ARG A 46 20.78 20.68 -2.53
CA ARG A 46 19.84 21.78 -2.23
C ARG A 46 18.61 21.75 -3.15
N LEU A 47 18.78 21.55 -4.45
CA LEU A 47 17.63 21.48 -5.37
C LEU A 47 16.76 20.24 -5.11
N MET A 48 17.37 19.08 -4.86
CA MET A 48 16.63 17.86 -4.54
C MET A 48 15.81 18.01 -3.25
N GLN A 49 16.26 18.82 -2.28
CA GLN A 49 15.49 19.13 -1.08
C GLN A 49 14.09 19.70 -1.39
N GLU A 50 13.96 20.50 -2.46
CA GLU A 50 12.68 21.13 -2.83
C GLU A 50 11.66 20.15 -3.41
N ILE A 51 12.08 18.96 -3.86
CA ILE A 51 11.17 17.93 -4.38
C ILE A 51 10.44 17.19 -3.25
N LEU A 52 10.92 17.28 -2.01
CA LEU A 52 10.33 16.51 -0.91
C LEU A 52 8.86 16.91 -0.65
N PRO A 53 7.98 15.93 -0.36
CA PRO A 53 6.62 16.24 0.04
C PRO A 53 6.62 17.12 1.31
N ARG A 54 6.07 18.33 1.16
CA ARG A 54 5.93 19.34 2.23
C ARG A 54 4.87 18.97 3.28
N LYS A 55 4.05 17.96 2.99
CA LYS A 55 3.02 17.42 3.89
C LYS A 55 3.31 15.96 4.18
N VAL A 56 2.97 15.54 5.40
CA VAL A 56 3.03 14.14 5.84
C VAL A 56 2.20 13.27 4.86
N PRO A 57 2.75 12.16 4.34
CA PRO A 57 2.11 11.38 3.29
C PRO A 57 1.06 10.43 3.90
N ASN A 58 -0.20 10.68 3.59
CA ASN A 58 -1.31 9.80 4.02
C ASN A 58 -1.35 8.49 3.22
N ASN A 59 -1.11 8.56 1.89
CA ASN A 59 -1.19 7.41 1.00
C ASN A 59 0.21 6.88 0.65
N ILE A 60 0.58 5.75 1.24
CA ILE A 60 1.91 5.13 1.12
C ILE A 60 2.18 4.60 -0.30
N ASN A 61 1.16 4.17 -1.04
CA ASN A 61 1.33 3.72 -2.43
C ASN A 61 1.70 4.90 -3.34
N LEU A 62 0.99 6.03 -3.21
CA LEU A 62 1.32 7.26 -3.95
C LEU A 62 2.72 7.79 -3.59
N LEU A 63 3.16 7.68 -2.34
CA LEU A 63 4.53 8.02 -1.95
C LEU A 63 5.56 7.10 -2.64
N MET A 64 5.33 5.79 -2.66
CA MET A 64 6.22 4.85 -3.35
C MET A 64 6.31 5.14 -4.85
N ASP A 65 5.20 5.44 -5.50
CA ASP A 65 5.17 5.70 -6.93
C ASP A 65 5.75 7.08 -7.28
N TYR A 66 5.57 8.08 -6.41
CA TYR A 66 6.27 9.36 -6.49
C TYR A 66 7.79 9.19 -6.44
N ILE A 67 8.31 8.41 -5.47
CA ILE A 67 9.76 8.17 -5.36
C ILE A 67 10.31 7.39 -6.58
N LYS A 68 9.58 6.37 -7.05
CA LYS A 68 9.93 5.65 -8.28
C LYS A 68 9.97 6.59 -9.50
N MET A 69 9.03 7.52 -9.59
CA MET A 69 9.00 8.54 -10.64
C MET A 69 10.24 9.42 -10.59
N CYS A 70 10.60 10.00 -9.43
CA CYS A 70 11.80 10.83 -9.28
C CYS A 70 13.08 10.10 -9.75
N LEU A 71 13.29 8.87 -9.28
CA LEU A 71 14.46 8.07 -9.65
C LEU A 71 14.47 7.69 -11.13
N LYS A 72 13.30 7.37 -11.70
CA LYS A 72 13.14 7.05 -13.13
C LYS A 72 13.42 8.25 -14.02
N THR A 73 12.87 9.42 -13.70
CA THR A 73 13.13 10.66 -14.44
C THR A 73 14.62 11.01 -14.44
N LEU A 74 15.31 10.86 -13.30
CA LEU A 74 16.76 11.06 -13.24
C LEU A 74 17.53 10.07 -14.15
N GLN A 75 17.07 8.82 -14.24
CA GLN A 75 17.66 7.80 -15.11
C GLN A 75 17.41 8.05 -16.61
N GLU A 76 16.25 8.60 -16.97
CA GLU A 76 15.87 8.82 -18.38
C GLU A 76 16.42 10.14 -18.94
N GLU A 77 16.47 11.21 -18.15
CA GLU A 77 16.87 12.56 -18.61
C GLU A 77 18.38 12.81 -18.54
N VAL A 78 19.12 12.15 -17.65
CA VAL A 78 20.54 12.47 -17.40
C VAL A 78 21.49 11.54 -18.17
N THR A 79 21.89 11.98 -19.36
CA THR A 79 22.78 11.21 -20.26
C THR A 79 24.26 11.18 -19.85
N SER A 80 24.75 12.23 -19.18
CA SER A 80 26.16 12.28 -18.73
C SER A 80 26.36 11.43 -17.48
N LYS A 81 27.19 10.38 -17.57
CA LYS A 81 27.52 9.48 -16.45
C LYS A 81 28.01 10.22 -15.19
N HIS A 82 28.80 11.29 -15.38
CA HIS A 82 29.32 12.08 -14.27
C HIS A 82 28.23 12.91 -13.59
N ALA A 83 27.40 13.61 -14.38
CA ALA A 83 26.25 14.36 -13.85
C ALA A 83 25.22 13.42 -13.20
N HIS A 84 24.98 12.25 -13.80
CA HIS A 84 24.10 11.22 -13.26
C HIS A 84 24.57 10.76 -11.89
N LYS A 85 25.87 10.49 -11.69
CA LYS A 85 26.42 10.13 -10.38
C LYS A 85 26.16 11.22 -9.33
N ILE A 86 26.44 12.49 -9.65
CA ILE A 86 26.24 13.62 -8.72
C ILE A 86 24.76 13.78 -8.36
N LEU A 87 23.88 13.81 -9.37
CA LEU A 87 22.44 13.99 -9.18
C LEU A 87 21.82 12.79 -8.44
N LEU A 88 22.25 11.57 -8.74
CA LEU A 88 21.76 10.36 -8.06
C LEU A 88 22.17 10.37 -6.59
N SER A 89 23.43 10.72 -6.26
CA SER A 89 23.87 10.86 -4.87
C SER A 89 23.06 11.93 -4.12
N ALA A 90 22.83 13.10 -4.73
CA ALA A 90 22.00 14.15 -4.16
C ALA A 90 20.53 13.73 -3.95
N MET A 91 19.93 13.06 -4.93
CA MET A 91 18.53 12.61 -4.87
C MET A 91 18.36 11.47 -3.86
N THR A 92 19.26 10.49 -3.85
CA THR A 92 19.21 9.37 -2.89
C THR A 92 19.48 9.83 -1.46
N ASP A 93 20.36 10.80 -1.21
CA ASP A 93 20.55 11.35 0.14
C ASP A 93 19.30 12.09 0.64
N THR A 94 18.64 12.82 -0.26
CA THR A 94 17.39 13.54 0.05
C THR A 94 16.24 12.56 0.34
N LEU A 95 16.01 11.61 -0.57
CA LEU A 95 14.92 10.65 -0.44
C LEU A 95 15.17 9.63 0.67
N GLY A 96 16.43 9.22 0.90
CA GLY A 96 16.83 8.35 2.00
C GLY A 96 16.55 8.97 3.37
N GLY A 97 16.95 10.23 3.57
CA GLY A 97 16.61 10.96 4.79
C GLY A 97 15.11 11.12 5.01
N TYR A 98 14.34 11.37 3.94
CA TYR A 98 12.87 11.45 4.01
C TYR A 98 12.21 10.10 4.32
N LEU A 99 12.71 9.02 3.73
CA LEU A 99 12.27 7.66 3.97
C LEU A 99 12.55 7.23 5.42
N GLN A 100 13.73 7.52 5.94
CA GLN A 100 14.08 7.23 7.33
C GLN A 100 13.23 8.05 8.31
N ALA A 101 13.09 9.36 8.07
CA ALA A 101 12.38 10.25 8.99
C ALA A 101 10.87 10.03 8.97
N TYR A 102 10.26 9.86 7.78
CA TYR A 102 8.80 9.86 7.61
C TYR A 102 8.27 8.64 6.86
N GLY A 103 8.80 8.35 5.66
CA GLY A 103 8.18 7.40 4.72
C GLY A 103 8.06 5.97 5.27
N PHE A 104 9.14 5.43 5.82
CA PHE A 104 9.15 4.09 6.39
C PHE A 104 8.43 4.01 7.76
N PRO A 105 8.64 4.92 8.73
CA PRO A 105 7.87 4.92 9.98
C PRO A 105 6.35 4.91 9.79
N ILE A 106 5.82 5.70 8.83
CA ILE A 106 4.39 5.74 8.55
C ILE A 106 3.94 4.44 7.86
N ALA A 107 4.71 3.92 6.89
CA ALA A 107 4.42 2.64 6.25
C ALA A 107 4.47 1.45 7.24
N LYS A 108 5.31 1.53 8.28
CA LYS A 108 5.43 0.56 9.38
C LYS A 108 4.19 0.57 10.26
N GLU A 109 3.77 1.74 10.74
CA GLU A 109 2.58 1.87 11.59
C GLU A 109 1.31 1.49 10.83
N LYS A 110 1.14 1.99 9.60
CA LYS A 110 0.03 1.63 8.71
C LYS A 110 -0.03 0.13 8.38
N ASN A 111 1.09 -0.60 8.48
CA ASN A 111 1.12 -2.05 8.36
C ASN A 111 0.64 -2.77 9.63
N TYR A 112 0.94 -2.24 10.82
CA TYR A 112 0.40 -2.74 12.09
C TYR A 112 -1.10 -2.41 12.25
N GLU A 113 -1.56 -1.32 11.67
CA GLU A 113 -3.00 -0.98 11.53
C GLU A 113 -3.73 -1.89 10.53
N GLY A 114 -3.00 -2.53 9.60
CA GLY A 114 -3.56 -3.38 8.55
C GLY A 114 -4.13 -2.62 7.36
N GLU A 115 -3.83 -1.33 7.23
CA GLU A 115 -4.18 -0.49 6.07
C GLU A 115 -3.21 -0.74 4.90
N VAL A 116 -1.91 -0.91 5.20
CA VAL A 116 -0.85 -1.17 4.22
C VAL A 116 -0.37 -2.62 4.31
N ASN A 117 -0.28 -3.31 3.17
CA ASN A 117 0.11 -4.71 3.13
C ASN A 117 1.63 -4.93 3.19
N TYR A 118 2.04 -6.17 3.47
CA TYR A 118 3.44 -6.57 3.57
C TYR A 118 4.29 -6.24 2.34
N CYS A 119 3.81 -6.44 1.09
CA CYS A 119 4.62 -6.16 -0.10
C CYS A 119 5.01 -4.66 -0.16
N VAL A 120 4.08 -3.76 0.17
CA VAL A 120 4.30 -2.30 0.10
C VAL A 120 5.29 -1.85 1.18
N THR A 121 5.07 -2.25 2.44
CA THR A 121 5.99 -1.94 3.54
C THR A 121 7.37 -2.54 3.33
N LYS A 122 7.44 -3.75 2.75
CA LYS A 122 8.70 -4.37 2.34
C LYS A 122 9.41 -3.58 1.24
N GLN A 123 8.71 -3.13 0.19
CA GLN A 123 9.31 -2.30 -0.85
C GLN A 123 9.86 -0.98 -0.29
N MET A 124 9.15 -0.36 0.66
CA MET A 124 9.60 0.86 1.35
C MET A 124 10.89 0.60 2.15
N ASN A 125 10.97 -0.51 2.88
CA ASN A 125 12.16 -0.92 3.62
C ASN A 125 13.35 -1.24 2.69
N GLU A 126 13.11 -2.05 1.65
CA GLU A 126 14.13 -2.41 0.65
C GLU A 126 14.68 -1.18 -0.07
N LEU A 127 13.82 -0.18 -0.36
CA LEU A 127 14.23 1.09 -0.95
C LEU A 127 15.13 1.89 0.01
N LEU A 128 14.76 2.03 1.28
CA LEU A 128 15.58 2.71 2.30
C LEU A 128 16.95 2.03 2.46
N GLU A 129 16.97 0.70 2.59
CA GLU A 129 18.23 -0.05 2.74
C GLU A 129 19.08 -0.04 1.46
N THR A 130 18.46 -0.05 0.27
CA THR A 130 19.18 0.16 -1.00
C THR A 130 19.79 1.57 -1.04
N THR A 131 19.07 2.59 -0.60
CA THR A 131 19.56 3.98 -0.54
C THR A 131 20.75 4.12 0.42
N LYS A 132 20.69 3.49 1.60
CA LYS A 132 21.82 3.39 2.54
C LYS A 132 23.04 2.73 1.90
N GLN A 133 22.86 1.61 1.19
CA GLN A 133 23.93 0.90 0.48
C GLN A 133 24.56 1.75 -0.63
N VAL A 134 23.76 2.44 -1.46
CA VAL A 134 24.24 3.32 -2.54
C VAL A 134 25.11 4.46 -2.02
N LEU A 135 24.81 4.97 -0.82
CA LEU A 135 25.53 6.06 -0.17
C LEU A 135 26.60 5.61 0.83
N ALA A 136 26.79 4.29 1.00
CA ALA A 136 27.67 3.69 2.00
C ALA A 136 27.47 4.28 3.42
N THR A 137 26.21 4.40 3.85
CA THR A 137 25.82 4.99 5.14
C THR A 137 24.89 4.08 5.94
N ASP A 138 24.85 4.28 7.26
CA ASP A 138 23.82 3.75 8.16
C ASP A 138 22.56 4.65 8.24
N GLY A 139 22.65 5.89 7.76
CA GLY A 139 21.63 6.94 7.90
C GLY A 139 21.72 7.77 9.18
N GLY A 140 22.77 7.59 10.00
CA GLY A 140 22.91 8.21 11.32
C GLY A 140 23.00 9.74 11.33
N SER A 141 23.38 10.37 10.21
CA SER A 141 23.38 11.84 10.05
C SER A 141 22.07 12.42 9.49
N TRP A 142 21.16 11.59 8.99
CA TRP A 142 19.81 12.02 8.60
C TRP A 142 18.96 12.37 9.84
N THR A 143 17.79 12.98 9.59
CA THR A 143 16.78 13.15 10.62
C THR A 143 16.31 11.78 11.15
N ARG A 144 16.10 11.68 12.46
CA ARG A 144 15.65 10.45 13.11
C ARG A 144 14.20 10.12 12.71
N PRO A 145 13.80 8.84 12.73
CA PRO A 145 12.41 8.42 12.58
C PRO A 145 11.45 9.23 13.47
N VAL A 146 10.35 9.72 12.91
CA VAL A 146 9.26 10.33 13.70
C VAL A 146 8.46 9.25 14.42
N TYR A 147 7.93 9.58 15.59
CA TYR A 147 6.90 8.75 16.22
C TYR A 147 5.57 8.98 15.50
N VAL A 148 5.02 7.93 14.92
CA VAL A 148 3.70 7.93 14.29
C VAL A 148 2.70 7.45 15.32
N LYS A 149 1.72 8.28 15.66
CA LYS A 149 0.63 7.87 16.54
C LYS A 149 -0.35 7.00 15.74
N LYS A 150 -0.80 5.88 16.33
CA LYS A 150 -1.87 5.05 15.74
C LYS A 150 -3.11 5.89 15.42
N SER A 151 -3.78 5.55 14.34
CA SER A 151 -5.03 6.14 13.87
C SER A 151 -6.14 6.00 14.91
N SER A 152 -7.07 6.95 14.89
CA SER A 152 -8.29 6.92 15.72
C SER A 152 -9.25 5.84 15.25
N ASN A 153 -9.39 5.66 13.93
CA ASN A 153 -10.42 4.84 13.32
C ASN A 153 -9.86 3.55 12.69
N ILE A 154 -9.40 2.62 13.53
CA ILE A 154 -8.90 1.32 13.07
C ILE A 154 -10.09 0.37 12.84
N ALA A 155 -10.13 -0.29 11.68
CA ALA A 155 -11.18 -1.26 11.38
C ALA A 155 -10.95 -2.58 12.15
N PRO A 156 -11.90 -3.05 12.99
CA PRO A 156 -11.73 -4.30 13.73
C PRO A 156 -11.47 -5.49 12.79
N PHE A 157 -10.76 -6.49 13.28
CA PHE A 157 -10.62 -7.78 12.60
C PHE A 157 -11.92 -8.57 12.72
N VAL A 158 -12.54 -8.84 11.57
CA VAL A 158 -13.66 -9.78 11.44
C VAL A 158 -13.07 -11.16 11.21
N VAL A 159 -13.33 -12.10 12.13
CA VAL A 159 -12.95 -13.50 11.94
C VAL A 159 -13.73 -14.04 10.73
N PRO A 160 -13.07 -14.59 9.70
CA PRO A 160 -13.76 -15.22 8.57
C PRO A 160 -14.73 -16.32 9.02
N THR A 161 -15.69 -16.70 8.18
CA THR A 161 -16.45 -17.94 8.41
C THR A 161 -15.55 -19.16 8.24
N PRO A 162 -15.70 -20.23 9.05
CA PRO A 162 -14.88 -21.43 8.90
C PRO A 162 -15.12 -22.05 7.52
N THR A 163 -14.03 -22.43 6.85
CA THR A 163 -14.05 -23.10 5.53
C THR A 163 -13.67 -24.58 5.61
N VAL A 164 -13.36 -25.07 6.81
CA VAL A 164 -12.88 -26.44 7.07
C VAL A 164 -13.54 -26.95 8.35
N ASP A 165 -14.17 -28.11 8.28
CA ASP A 165 -14.95 -28.68 9.38
C ASP A 165 -14.09 -29.00 10.62
N ASN A 166 -12.77 -29.20 10.46
CA ASN A 166 -11.86 -29.62 11.53
C ASN A 166 -10.85 -28.54 11.96
N ALA A 167 -11.30 -27.34 12.32
CA ALA A 167 -10.42 -26.20 12.69
C ALA A 167 -9.34 -26.54 13.75
N CYS A 168 -9.70 -27.28 14.80
CA CYS A 168 -8.77 -27.71 15.85
C CYS A 168 -7.63 -28.61 15.35
N SER A 169 -7.79 -29.33 14.23
CA SER A 169 -6.73 -30.20 13.70
C SER A 169 -5.45 -29.45 13.34
N SER A 170 -5.56 -28.15 13.06
CA SER A 170 -4.40 -27.29 12.75
C SER A 170 -3.58 -26.87 13.99
N LEU A 171 -4.16 -26.99 15.19
CA LEU A 171 -3.60 -26.50 16.45
C LEU A 171 -3.19 -27.62 17.40
N ILE A 172 -2.18 -27.34 18.20
CA ILE A 172 -1.79 -28.08 19.39
C ILE A 172 -2.62 -27.55 20.57
N SER A 173 -3.18 -28.48 21.36
CA SER A 173 -4.12 -28.21 22.44
C SER A 173 -3.74 -28.96 23.72
N SER A 174 -4.41 -28.68 24.84
CA SER A 174 -4.27 -29.43 26.09
C SER A 174 -4.40 -30.95 25.90
N TYR A 175 -5.31 -31.40 25.02
CA TYR A 175 -5.52 -32.82 24.72
C TYR A 175 -4.25 -33.52 24.22
N ASP A 176 -3.48 -32.84 23.35
CA ASP A 176 -2.24 -33.38 22.78
C ASP A 176 -1.14 -33.54 23.83
N MET A 177 -1.14 -32.67 24.85
CA MET A 177 -0.19 -32.71 25.96
C MET A 177 -0.52 -33.81 26.98
N THR A 178 -1.81 -34.14 27.16
CA THR A 178 -2.24 -35.15 28.15
C THR A 178 -2.15 -36.60 27.68
N ASN A 179 -2.01 -36.87 26.37
CA ASN A 179 -1.94 -38.25 25.86
C ASN A 179 -0.71 -39.06 26.33
N HIS A 180 0.24 -38.43 27.02
CA HIS A 180 1.39 -39.10 27.66
C HIS A 180 1.26 -39.27 29.19
N ALA A 181 0.22 -38.69 29.81
CA ALA A 181 -0.08 -38.90 31.23
C ALA A 181 -1.10 -40.03 31.35
N MET A 182 -0.62 -41.22 31.75
CA MET A 182 -1.52 -42.30 32.17
C MET A 182 -2.30 -41.85 33.41
N ASP A 183 -3.60 -42.17 33.40
CA ASP A 183 -4.51 -42.14 34.55
C ASP A 183 -4.87 -40.75 35.10
N THR A 184 -5.99 -40.20 34.61
CA THR A 184 -6.87 -39.31 35.40
C THR A 184 -8.29 -39.36 34.82
N THR A 185 -9.29 -39.49 35.71
CA THR A 185 -10.70 -39.67 35.37
C THR A 185 -11.42 -38.41 34.85
N SER A 186 -10.69 -37.33 34.61
CA SER A 186 -11.19 -36.08 34.03
C SER A 186 -10.35 -35.67 32.82
N LYS A 187 -10.91 -35.77 31.61
CA LYS A 187 -10.26 -35.19 30.43
C LYS A 187 -10.34 -33.66 30.54
N PRO A 188 -9.24 -32.90 30.42
CA PRO A 188 -9.30 -31.45 30.56
C PRO A 188 -10.12 -30.83 29.44
N CYS A 189 -10.83 -29.73 29.73
CA CYS A 189 -11.44 -28.94 28.67
C CYS A 189 -10.38 -28.36 27.71
N LEU A 190 -10.84 -27.99 26.52
CA LEU A 190 -10.00 -27.47 25.44
C LEU A 190 -9.30 -26.16 25.86
N HIS A 191 -7.98 -26.20 25.98
CA HIS A 191 -7.13 -25.04 26.22
C HIS A 191 -6.13 -24.88 25.07
N ILE A 192 -6.04 -23.67 24.53
CA ILE A 192 -5.17 -23.31 23.41
C ILE A 192 -4.00 -22.48 23.95
N PRO A 193 -2.74 -22.95 23.86
CA PRO A 193 -1.59 -22.21 24.34
C PRO A 193 -1.46 -20.83 23.68
N LEU A 194 -1.06 -19.83 24.47
CA LEU A 194 -0.70 -18.51 23.95
C LEU A 194 0.60 -18.55 23.13
N PRO A 195 0.82 -17.59 22.21
CA PRO A 195 2.10 -17.46 21.51
C PRO A 195 3.25 -17.09 22.47
N PHE A 196 4.48 -17.31 22.02
CA PHE A 196 5.70 -16.96 22.76
C PHE A 196 6.75 -16.33 21.83
N LEU A 197 7.45 -15.29 22.28
CA LEU A 197 8.56 -14.68 21.54
C LEU A 197 9.90 -15.28 22.00
N ASP A 198 10.81 -15.50 21.06
CA ASP A 198 12.15 -16.03 21.35
C ASP A 198 13.00 -15.14 22.28
N SER A 199 12.75 -13.84 22.28
CA SER A 199 13.33 -12.87 23.21
C SER A 199 12.31 -11.81 23.60
N ALA A 200 12.22 -11.48 24.88
CA ALA A 200 11.38 -10.41 25.40
C ALA A 200 11.96 -8.99 25.15
N ALA A 201 13.23 -8.89 24.73
CA ALA A 201 13.90 -7.61 24.48
C ALA A 201 14.18 -7.38 23.00
N HIS A 202 14.60 -8.42 22.27
CA HIS A 202 15.03 -8.33 20.87
C HIS A 202 14.43 -9.46 20.03
N PRO A 203 13.09 -9.53 19.89
CA PRO A 203 12.44 -10.67 19.26
C PRO A 203 12.88 -10.83 17.80
N CYS A 204 13.10 -12.07 17.39
CA CYS A 204 13.42 -12.44 16.01
C CYS A 204 12.46 -13.52 15.47
N ALA A 205 11.85 -14.29 16.36
CA ALA A 205 10.89 -15.33 16.04
C ALA A 205 9.72 -15.38 17.03
N ILE A 206 8.61 -15.95 16.56
CA ILE A 206 7.41 -16.24 17.35
C ILE A 206 7.10 -17.74 17.25
N ALA A 207 6.90 -18.37 18.41
CA ALA A 207 6.36 -19.70 18.55
C ALA A 207 4.83 -19.62 18.66
N LEU A 208 4.14 -20.44 17.88
CA LEU A 208 2.70 -20.56 17.78
C LEU A 208 2.32 -22.05 17.84
N PRO A 209 1.20 -22.44 18.47
CA PRO A 209 0.82 -23.84 18.61
C PRO A 209 0.18 -24.40 17.33
N PHE A 210 0.77 -24.16 16.15
CA PHE A 210 0.35 -24.84 14.91
C PHE A 210 1.10 -26.18 14.76
N ARG A 211 0.40 -27.26 14.40
CA ARG A 211 1.02 -28.60 14.26
C ARG A 211 2.09 -28.67 13.18
N ASN A 212 1.82 -28.08 12.02
CA ASN A 212 2.69 -28.23 10.84
C ASN A 212 3.97 -27.40 10.90
N ARG A 213 3.97 -26.30 11.67
CA ARG A 213 5.10 -25.39 11.83
C ARG A 213 4.84 -24.51 13.05
N SER A 214 5.55 -24.72 14.13
CA SER A 214 5.38 -23.91 15.35
C SER A 214 6.18 -22.61 15.33
N LEU A 215 7.34 -22.55 14.65
CA LEU A 215 8.25 -21.40 14.70
C LEU A 215 8.24 -20.55 13.41
N TYR A 216 8.10 -19.23 13.56
CA TYR A 216 8.07 -18.25 12.48
C TYR A 216 9.04 -17.10 12.73
N SER A 217 9.85 -16.73 11.74
CA SER A 217 10.66 -15.52 11.81
C SER A 217 9.79 -14.27 11.62
N LEU A 218 9.86 -13.32 12.55
CA LEU A 218 9.01 -12.12 12.58
C LEU A 218 9.26 -11.13 11.43
N ILE A 219 10.34 -11.29 10.66
CA ILE A 219 10.67 -10.45 9.49
C ILE A 219 10.30 -11.14 8.15
N SER A 220 9.86 -12.40 8.19
CA SER A 220 9.58 -13.19 7.00
C SER A 220 8.19 -12.91 6.40
N LYS A 221 8.04 -13.14 5.08
CA LYS A 221 6.74 -13.06 4.39
C LYS A 221 5.72 -14.04 4.99
N ASP A 222 6.17 -15.24 5.37
CA ASP A 222 5.32 -16.30 5.94
C ASP A 222 4.63 -15.89 7.24
N SER A 223 5.27 -15.00 7.99
CA SER A 223 4.76 -14.45 9.26
C SER A 223 3.81 -13.26 9.08
N ALA A 224 3.65 -12.72 7.86
CA ALA A 224 2.79 -11.56 7.64
C ALA A 224 1.35 -11.82 8.15
N ASN A 225 0.90 -10.99 9.10
CA ASN A 225 -0.38 -11.14 9.80
C ASN A 225 -0.57 -12.50 10.50
N ILE A 226 0.50 -13.18 10.96
CA ILE A 226 0.40 -14.54 11.53
C ILE A 226 -0.45 -14.58 12.82
N LEU A 227 -0.48 -13.50 13.60
CA LEU A 227 -1.36 -13.37 14.76
C LEU A 227 -2.84 -13.42 14.40
N LEU A 228 -3.25 -12.85 13.26
CA LEU A 228 -4.64 -12.94 12.76
C LEU A 228 -4.97 -14.37 12.35
N ARG A 229 -4.01 -15.08 11.73
CA ARG A 229 -4.17 -16.49 11.33
C ARG A 229 -4.31 -17.40 12.55
N TYR A 230 -3.47 -17.20 13.57
CA TYR A 230 -3.53 -17.93 14.83
C TYR A 230 -4.84 -17.66 15.57
N TYR A 231 -5.23 -16.39 15.74
CA TYR A 231 -6.49 -16.01 16.37
C TYR A 231 -7.70 -16.61 15.65
N THR A 232 -7.70 -16.60 14.30
CA THR A 232 -8.75 -17.23 13.49
C THR A 232 -8.84 -18.73 13.76
N ALA A 233 -7.72 -19.45 13.74
CA ALA A 233 -7.69 -20.89 14.04
C ALA A 233 -8.14 -21.19 15.48
N ALA A 234 -7.71 -20.37 16.45
CA ALA A 234 -8.05 -20.55 17.86
C ALA A 234 -9.54 -20.33 18.11
N ILE A 235 -10.10 -19.23 17.58
CA ILE A 235 -11.54 -18.92 17.70
C ILE A 235 -12.40 -19.96 16.99
N HIS A 236 -12.00 -20.46 15.81
CA HIS A 236 -12.73 -21.55 15.15
C HIS A 236 -12.64 -22.87 15.91
N CYS A 237 -11.52 -23.15 16.57
CA CYS A 237 -11.38 -24.35 17.39
C CYS A 237 -12.24 -24.25 18.66
N LEU A 238 -12.27 -23.09 19.33
CA LEU A 238 -13.10 -22.86 20.52
C LEU A 238 -14.60 -22.85 20.20
N TYR A 239 -15.04 -22.28 19.07
CA TYR A 239 -16.46 -22.27 18.71
C TYR A 239 -17.00 -23.59 18.14
N ARG A 240 -16.24 -24.70 18.22
CA ARG A 240 -16.72 -26.00 17.76
C ARG A 240 -17.57 -26.68 18.84
N PRO A 241 -18.72 -27.30 18.49
CA PRO A 241 -19.44 -28.19 19.40
C PRO A 241 -18.53 -29.30 19.94
N ALA A 242 -18.59 -29.59 21.24
CA ALA A 242 -17.71 -30.60 21.85
C ALA A 242 -17.97 -32.01 21.30
N GLU A 243 -19.21 -32.28 20.89
CA GLU A 243 -19.67 -33.53 20.27
C GLU A 243 -18.89 -33.92 19.00
N GLU A 244 -18.33 -32.95 18.27
CA GLU A 244 -17.56 -33.20 17.05
C GLU A 244 -16.04 -33.31 17.28
N THR A 245 -15.55 -33.15 18.52
CA THR A 245 -14.11 -33.13 18.81
C THR A 245 -13.68 -34.42 19.51
N PRO A 246 -13.01 -35.37 18.82
CA PRO A 246 -12.64 -36.65 19.41
C PRO A 246 -11.76 -36.47 20.64
N GLY A 247 -12.28 -36.88 21.80
CA GLY A 247 -11.56 -36.82 23.08
C GLY A 247 -11.91 -35.66 23.99
N VAL A 248 -12.72 -34.67 23.58
CA VAL A 248 -13.23 -33.64 24.49
C VAL A 248 -14.40 -34.17 25.32
N GLN A 249 -14.57 -33.65 26.54
CA GLN A 249 -15.66 -34.00 27.43
C GLN A 249 -16.97 -33.29 27.02
N PRO A 250 -18.13 -33.98 26.94
CA PRO A 250 -19.42 -33.36 26.53
C PRO A 250 -19.85 -32.16 27.38
N GLN A 251 -19.42 -32.10 28.64
CA GLN A 251 -19.66 -30.96 29.54
C GLN A 251 -18.88 -29.69 29.18
N CYS A 252 -17.91 -29.75 28.25
CA CYS A 252 -17.19 -28.59 27.73
C CYS A 252 -17.85 -28.06 26.44
N ASN A 253 -19.19 -28.12 26.31
CA ASN A 253 -19.91 -27.71 25.10
C ASN A 253 -19.91 -26.17 24.93
N ILE A 254 -18.91 -25.66 24.20
CA ILE A 254 -18.61 -24.22 24.10
C ILE A 254 -19.65 -23.48 23.24
N VAL A 255 -20.51 -22.70 23.88
CA VAL A 255 -21.46 -21.78 23.20
C VAL A 255 -20.75 -20.49 22.79
N ARG A 256 -21.34 -19.68 21.89
CA ARG A 256 -20.70 -18.43 21.39
C ARG A 256 -20.30 -17.41 22.45
N ASP A 257 -20.93 -17.46 23.62
CA ASP A 257 -20.70 -16.59 24.78
C ASP A 257 -20.07 -17.33 25.97
N ASP A 258 -19.41 -18.47 25.72
CA ASP A 258 -18.80 -19.30 26.75
C ASP A 258 -17.64 -18.59 27.50
N PRO A 259 -17.55 -18.77 28.84
CA PRO A 259 -16.46 -18.23 29.65
C PRO A 259 -15.04 -18.56 29.13
N ALA A 260 -14.80 -19.73 28.54
CA ALA A 260 -13.50 -20.12 27.99
C ALA A 260 -13.12 -19.29 26.75
N VAL A 261 -14.09 -18.96 25.89
CA VAL A 261 -13.86 -18.04 24.76
C VAL A 261 -13.57 -16.65 25.28
N HIS A 262 -14.31 -16.17 26.28
CA HIS A 262 -14.05 -14.87 26.89
C HIS A 262 -12.64 -14.83 27.52
N GLN A 263 -12.29 -15.83 28.31
CA GLN A 263 -11.00 -15.95 28.98
C GLN A 263 -9.83 -15.98 27.97
N PHE A 264 -9.93 -16.79 26.91
CA PHE A 264 -8.92 -16.79 25.84
C PHE A 264 -8.75 -15.41 25.19
N ASN A 265 -9.86 -14.68 24.95
CA ASN A 265 -9.78 -13.32 24.41
C ASN A 265 -9.09 -12.35 25.39
N VAL A 266 -9.36 -12.46 26.70
CA VAL A 266 -8.72 -11.64 27.74
C VAL A 266 -7.22 -11.96 27.83
N ASP A 267 -6.84 -13.22 27.86
CA ASP A 267 -5.45 -13.66 28.00
C ASP A 267 -4.62 -13.32 26.75
N PHE A 268 -5.18 -13.55 25.56
CA PHE A 268 -4.51 -13.19 24.31
C PHE A 268 -4.45 -11.66 24.13
N HIS A 269 -5.47 -10.89 24.53
CA HIS A 269 -5.39 -9.43 24.58
C HIS A 269 -4.28 -8.94 25.54
N ASN A 270 -4.21 -9.50 26.75
CA ASN A 270 -3.18 -9.17 27.73
C ASN A 270 -1.78 -9.50 27.21
N TRP A 271 -1.63 -10.61 26.49
CA TRP A 271 -0.38 -10.95 25.80
C TRP A 271 -0.03 -9.94 24.70
N LEU A 272 -0.97 -9.58 23.83
CA LEU A 272 -0.76 -8.56 22.80
C LEU A 272 -0.30 -7.22 23.40
N VAL A 273 -0.98 -6.75 24.46
CA VAL A 273 -0.67 -5.46 25.11
C VAL A 273 0.68 -5.49 25.84
N LYS A 274 1.02 -6.57 26.55
CA LYS A 274 2.25 -6.64 27.37
C LYS A 274 3.48 -7.07 26.57
N VAL A 275 3.31 -7.90 25.55
CA VAL A 275 4.41 -8.57 24.84
C VAL A 275 4.60 -8.03 23.43
N VAL A 276 3.53 -7.68 22.69
CA VAL A 276 3.66 -7.23 21.29
C VAL A 276 3.71 -5.71 21.15
N LEU A 277 2.85 -4.96 21.85
CA LEU A 277 2.79 -3.50 21.72
C LEU A 277 4.11 -2.75 21.97
N PRO A 278 4.95 -3.13 22.97
CA PRO A 278 6.25 -2.46 23.17
C PRO A 278 7.12 -2.48 21.91
N HIS A 279 7.15 -3.62 21.20
CA HIS A 279 7.97 -3.84 20.02
C HIS A 279 7.46 -3.15 18.74
N LEU A 280 6.23 -2.62 18.73
CA LEU A 280 5.78 -1.82 17.58
C LEU A 280 6.59 -0.52 17.45
N ARG A 281 7.22 -0.06 18.53
CA ARG A 281 8.05 1.15 18.57
C ARG A 281 9.50 0.94 18.16
N ASP A 282 9.99 -0.30 18.16
CA ASP A 282 11.38 -0.63 17.81
C ASP A 282 11.74 -0.11 16.40
N GLU A 283 13.01 0.24 16.17
CA GLU A 283 13.48 0.64 14.83
C GLU A 283 13.30 -0.48 13.80
N LYS A 284 13.34 -1.74 14.25
CA LYS A 284 13.08 -2.94 13.48
C LYS A 284 11.59 -3.08 13.16
N TRP A 285 11.27 -3.36 11.89
CA TRP A 285 9.91 -3.74 11.48
C TRP A 285 9.68 -5.24 11.64
N TYR A 286 8.53 -5.60 12.23
CA TYR A 286 8.11 -6.97 12.47
C TYR A 286 6.88 -7.31 11.61
N ALA A 287 7.10 -7.82 10.40
CA ALA A 287 6.03 -8.36 9.54
C ALA A 287 5.06 -9.31 10.27
N GLY A 288 5.58 -10.07 11.26
CA GLY A 288 4.82 -10.92 12.18
C GLY A 288 3.65 -10.22 12.89
N PHE A 289 3.80 -8.93 13.19
CA PHE A 289 2.82 -8.11 13.89
C PHE A 289 1.95 -7.26 12.95
N GLY A 290 1.97 -7.55 11.64
CA GLY A 290 1.06 -6.93 10.69
C GLY A 290 -0.41 -7.07 11.10
N SER A 291 -1.18 -6.00 10.94
CA SER A 291 -2.60 -5.87 11.32
C SER A 291 -2.92 -6.09 12.81
N VAL A 292 -1.93 -6.13 13.71
CA VAL A 292 -2.16 -6.44 15.14
C VAL A 292 -3.14 -5.49 15.84
N TRP A 293 -3.15 -4.21 15.47
CA TRP A 293 -4.11 -3.25 16.03
C TRP A 293 -5.57 -3.65 15.76
N ARG A 294 -5.84 -4.34 14.65
CA ARG A 294 -7.19 -4.82 14.32
C ARG A 294 -7.69 -5.90 15.27
N LEU A 295 -6.78 -6.73 15.82
CA LEU A 295 -7.12 -7.71 16.86
C LEU A 295 -7.45 -7.02 18.18
N ILE A 296 -6.60 -6.07 18.58
CA ILE A 296 -6.78 -5.28 19.81
C ILE A 296 -8.10 -4.51 19.75
N GLU A 297 -8.41 -3.88 18.62
CA GLU A 297 -9.68 -3.19 18.40
C GLU A 297 -10.89 -4.13 18.48
N THR A 298 -10.81 -5.35 17.89
CA THR A 298 -11.87 -6.36 18.02
C THR A 298 -12.11 -6.78 19.48
N MET A 299 -11.05 -6.90 20.27
CA MET A 299 -11.15 -7.25 21.71
C MET A 299 -11.66 -6.06 22.54
N THR A 300 -11.22 -4.85 22.20
CA THR A 300 -11.66 -3.60 22.86
C THR A 300 -13.15 -3.36 22.65
N LYS A 301 -13.67 -3.56 21.43
CA LYS A 301 -15.11 -3.49 21.13
C LYS A 301 -15.95 -4.58 21.83
N LYS A 302 -15.34 -5.66 22.29
CA LYS A 302 -15.97 -6.67 23.16
C LYS A 302 -15.89 -6.32 24.66
N GLY A 303 -15.45 -5.12 25.01
CA GLY A 303 -15.39 -4.62 26.39
C GLY A 303 -14.09 -4.95 27.15
N ILE A 304 -13.10 -5.56 26.49
CA ILE A 304 -11.80 -5.83 27.12
C ILE A 304 -11.01 -4.51 27.19
N LYS A 305 -10.66 -4.07 28.40
CA LYS A 305 -9.99 -2.78 28.61
C LYS A 305 -8.55 -2.79 28.11
N THR A 306 -8.21 -1.86 27.22
CA THR A 306 -6.82 -1.49 26.91
C THR A 306 -6.23 -0.62 28.01
N VAL A 307 -4.94 -0.81 28.32
CA VAL A 307 -4.16 0.18 29.06
C VAL A 307 -3.90 1.35 28.11
N GLU A 308 -4.28 2.57 28.49
CA GLU A 308 -4.08 3.74 27.64
C GLU A 308 -2.59 4.03 27.43
N ASP A 309 -2.22 4.14 26.15
CA ASP A 309 -0.85 4.41 25.75
C ASP A 309 -0.54 5.90 25.91
N SER A 310 0.03 6.27 27.07
CA SER A 310 0.42 7.66 27.37
C SER A 310 1.76 7.99 26.69
N PRO A 311 1.79 8.85 25.66
CA PRO A 311 3.05 9.22 25.02
C PRO A 311 3.85 10.15 25.94
N GLY A 312 5.07 9.73 26.30
CA GLY A 312 6.08 10.67 26.79
C GLY A 312 6.37 11.75 25.73
N LYS A 313 6.86 12.92 26.17
CA LYS A 313 7.15 14.10 25.32
C LYS A 313 8.22 13.82 24.24
N CYS A 314 7.81 13.17 23.16
CA CYS A 314 8.54 13.03 21.91
C CYS A 314 7.69 13.59 20.76
N PHE A 315 8.35 13.99 19.67
CA PHE A 315 7.73 14.64 18.53
C PHE A 315 6.79 13.67 17.80
N SER A 316 5.51 13.68 18.18
CA SER A 316 4.48 12.80 17.63
C SER A 316 3.85 13.41 16.39
N VAL A 317 3.94 12.73 15.25
CA VAL A 317 3.18 13.09 14.05
C VAL A 317 1.85 12.36 14.10
N ALA A 318 0.77 13.12 14.26
CA ALA A 318 -0.56 12.65 13.89
C ALA A 318 -0.67 12.72 12.37
N VAL A 319 -0.77 11.57 11.71
CA VAL A 319 -1.18 11.52 10.31
C VAL A 319 -2.62 12.02 10.29
N ALA A 320 -2.87 13.17 9.68
CA ALA A 320 -4.21 13.73 9.64
C ALA A 320 -5.10 12.76 8.84
N GLU A 321 -6.07 12.12 9.51
CA GLU A 321 -7.20 11.46 8.87
C GLU A 321 -8.04 12.51 8.12
N GLN A 322 -7.51 13.02 7.00
CA GLN A 322 -8.37 13.51 5.96
C GLN A 322 -9.18 12.30 5.52
N ASN A 323 -10.48 12.34 5.81
CA ASN A 323 -11.46 11.56 5.08
C ASN A 323 -11.22 11.84 3.59
N GLU A 324 -10.47 10.98 2.90
CA GLU A 324 -10.37 10.99 1.45
C GLU A 324 -11.82 10.92 0.96
N GLY A 325 -12.30 12.03 0.40
CA GLY A 325 -13.72 12.28 0.20
C GLY A 325 -14.33 11.22 -0.66
N ARG A 326 -14.91 10.20 -0.01
CA ARG A 326 -15.67 9.06 -0.55
C ARG A 326 -15.36 8.83 -2.02
N GLN A 327 -14.15 8.31 -2.31
CA GLN A 327 -13.59 8.16 -3.66
C GLN A 327 -14.71 7.84 -4.66
N THR A 328 -15.18 8.87 -5.37
CA THR A 328 -16.41 8.78 -6.16
C THR A 328 -16.10 7.97 -7.39
N SER A 329 -16.28 6.66 -7.21
CA SER A 329 -15.99 5.59 -8.14
C SER A 329 -16.18 6.07 -9.57
N ILE A 330 -15.19 5.87 -10.44
CA ILE A 330 -15.26 6.29 -11.85
C ILE A 330 -16.55 5.75 -12.53
N TRP A 331 -17.04 4.61 -12.04
CA TRP A 331 -18.34 4.01 -12.34
C TRP A 331 -19.56 4.94 -12.12
N PHE A 332 -19.54 5.83 -11.12
CA PHE A 332 -20.58 6.84 -10.90
C PHE A 332 -20.62 7.86 -12.04
N TYR A 333 -19.46 8.38 -12.47
CA TYR A 333 -19.39 9.30 -13.61
C TYR A 333 -19.79 8.62 -14.92
N ILE A 334 -19.36 7.37 -15.14
CA ILE A 334 -19.81 6.56 -16.28
C ILE A 334 -21.34 6.38 -16.26
N LEU A 335 -21.92 6.06 -15.10
CA LEU A 335 -23.36 5.87 -14.94
C LEU A 335 -24.14 7.17 -15.17
N CYS A 336 -23.64 8.32 -14.70
CA CYS A 336 -24.22 9.63 -15.01
C CYS A 336 -24.18 9.94 -16.52
N VAL A 337 -23.07 9.69 -17.21
CA VAL A 337 -22.96 9.88 -18.67
C VAL A 337 -23.92 8.97 -19.43
N MET A 338 -24.04 7.70 -19.02
CA MET A 338 -24.99 6.76 -19.63
C MET A 338 -26.46 7.20 -19.44
N ILE A 339 -26.81 7.74 -18.28
CA ILE A 339 -28.15 8.32 -18.03
C ILE A 339 -28.40 9.54 -18.92
N ILE A 340 -27.43 10.45 -19.06
CA ILE A 340 -27.56 11.63 -19.93
C ILE A 340 -27.77 11.22 -21.40
N ILE A 341 -27.03 10.22 -21.89
CA ILE A 341 -27.21 9.69 -23.25
C ILE A 341 -28.61 9.08 -23.42
N LEU A 342 -29.09 8.29 -22.44
CA LEU A 342 -30.45 7.73 -22.46
C LEU A 342 -31.52 8.83 -22.50
N LEU A 343 -31.41 9.86 -21.67
CA LEU A 343 -32.33 10.98 -21.64
C LEU A 343 -32.33 11.76 -22.95
N PHE A 344 -31.16 11.99 -23.56
CA PHE A 344 -31.05 12.63 -24.88
C PHE A 344 -31.81 11.85 -25.95
N TRP A 345 -31.61 10.54 -26.05
CA TRP A 345 -32.33 9.70 -27.01
C TRP A 345 -33.83 9.67 -26.73
N LEU A 346 -34.25 9.67 -25.45
CA LEU A 346 -35.66 9.72 -25.06
C LEU A 346 -36.29 11.04 -25.50
N CYS A 347 -35.62 12.18 -25.31
CA CYS A 347 -36.04 13.49 -25.83
C CYS A 347 -36.15 13.50 -27.37
N VAL A 348 -35.16 12.96 -28.10
CA VAL A 348 -35.21 12.83 -29.57
C VAL A 348 -36.39 11.96 -30.01
N CYS A 349 -36.66 10.84 -29.33
CA CYS A 349 -37.82 10.00 -29.59
C CYS A 349 -39.15 10.73 -29.33
N CYS A 350 -39.26 11.48 -28.23
CA CYS A 350 -40.43 12.33 -27.95
C CYS A 350 -40.65 13.38 -29.04
N ILE A 351 -39.59 14.12 -29.44
CA ILE A 351 -39.67 15.14 -30.50
C ILE A 351 -40.10 14.49 -31.84
N CYS A 352 -39.52 13.33 -32.19
CA CYS A 352 -39.91 12.58 -33.39
C CYS A 352 -41.36 12.06 -33.33
N ALA A 353 -41.83 11.63 -32.16
CA ALA A 353 -43.22 11.20 -31.95
C ALA A 353 -44.19 12.38 -32.07
N CYS A 354 -43.88 13.52 -31.46
CA CYS A 354 -44.63 14.78 -31.61
C CYS A 354 -44.66 15.23 -33.07
N ALA A 355 -43.52 15.23 -33.77
CA ALA A 355 -43.46 15.61 -35.19
C ALA A 355 -44.30 14.68 -36.09
N ARG A 356 -44.31 13.36 -35.82
CA ARG A 356 -45.20 12.40 -36.50
C ARG A 356 -46.68 12.63 -36.17
N ALA A 357 -47.02 12.93 -34.91
CA ALA A 357 -48.38 13.25 -34.50
C ALA A 357 -48.88 14.54 -35.15
N CYS A 358 -48.05 15.58 -35.22
CA CYS A 358 -48.34 16.84 -35.92
C CYS A 358 -48.54 16.62 -37.43
N ARG A 359 -47.66 15.87 -38.11
CA ARG A 359 -47.86 15.49 -39.52
C ARG A 359 -49.16 14.73 -39.75
N LYS A 360 -49.52 13.79 -38.86
CA LYS A 360 -50.78 13.03 -38.97
C LYS A 360 -52.03 13.90 -38.79
N ARG A 361 -51.90 15.13 -38.28
CA ARG A 361 -52.98 16.11 -38.12
C ARG A 361 -53.05 17.16 -39.24
N SER A 362 -52.10 17.20 -40.18
CA SER A 362 -52.04 18.18 -41.28
C SER A 362 -52.16 17.58 -42.69
N SER A 363 -52.63 16.34 -42.82
CA SER A 363 -52.76 15.65 -44.11
C SER A 363 -54.17 15.11 -44.34
N SER A 364 -55.14 16.02 -44.35
CA SER A 364 -56.49 15.80 -44.87
C SER A 364 -56.77 16.74 -46.06
N THR A 365 -55.82 16.86 -46.99
CA THR A 365 -56.03 17.49 -48.31
C THR A 365 -55.05 16.94 -49.36
N LEU A 366 -55.58 16.84 -50.58
CA LEU A 366 -55.01 16.54 -51.91
C LEU A 366 -53.54 16.94 -52.18
N CYS A 367 -52.86 16.48 -53.25
CA CYS A 367 -52.92 15.28 -54.13
C CYS A 367 -51.72 15.38 -55.12
N SER A 368 -51.41 14.30 -55.83
CA SER A 368 -50.62 14.27 -57.10
C SER A 368 -49.13 14.66 -57.11
N CYS A 369 -48.30 13.71 -57.58
CA CYS A 369 -46.99 13.93 -58.24
C CYS A 369 -47.21 14.17 -59.77
N PRO A 370 -46.20 14.35 -60.67
CA PRO A 370 -44.74 14.27 -60.48
C PRO A 370 -43.87 15.31 -61.26
N THR A 371 -42.56 15.01 -61.35
CA THR A 371 -41.56 15.41 -62.37
C THR A 371 -40.90 16.81 -62.39
N SER A 372 -39.64 16.80 -61.93
CA SER A 372 -38.42 17.24 -62.65
C SER A 372 -37.92 18.70 -62.68
N SER A 373 -36.60 18.80 -62.43
CA SER A 373 -35.59 19.68 -63.06
C SER A 373 -35.09 20.95 -62.34
N SER A 374 -33.74 21.07 -62.33
CA SER A 374 -32.94 22.29 -62.07
C SER A 374 -32.95 22.78 -60.59
N SER A 375 -32.00 23.59 -60.07
CA SER A 375 -30.69 24.11 -60.54
C SER A 375 -29.93 24.69 -59.32
N GLY A 376 -28.61 24.91 -59.41
CA GLY A 376 -27.84 25.79 -58.51
C GLY A 376 -27.35 25.15 -57.20
N GLN A 377 -26.06 24.87 -56.99
CA GLN A 377 -24.86 25.73 -56.86
C GLN A 377 -24.47 26.11 -55.40
N VAL A 378 -23.24 25.68 -55.04
CA VAL A 378 -22.14 26.48 -54.39
C VAL A 378 -22.31 26.79 -52.88
N VAL A 379 -21.35 26.73 -51.93
CA VAL A 379 -19.87 26.79 -51.80
C VAL A 379 -19.36 25.60 -50.93
N ASN A 380 -18.17 24.96 -51.00
CA ASN A 380 -16.92 25.08 -51.79
C ASN A 380 -15.77 26.04 -51.34
N ALA A 381 -15.21 25.94 -50.12
CA ALA A 381 -13.88 26.53 -49.81
C ALA A 381 -13.14 25.96 -48.56
N LEU A 382 -11.81 25.82 -48.71
CA LEU A 382 -10.71 25.65 -47.72
C LEU A 382 -10.03 24.29 -47.61
N LEU A 383 -9.54 23.77 -48.75
CA LEU A 383 -8.49 22.72 -48.75
C LEU A 383 -7.66 22.67 -50.04
N THR A 384 -6.97 23.79 -50.40
CA THR A 384 -5.61 23.81 -50.99
C THR A 384 -5.17 25.24 -51.40
N LEU A 385 -4.07 25.69 -50.80
CA LEU A 385 -2.96 26.37 -51.45
C LEU A 385 -1.75 25.50 -51.02
N TYR A 386 -0.97 24.82 -51.89
CA TYR A 386 -0.25 25.30 -53.08
C TYR A 386 0.68 26.46 -52.66
N GLU A 387 2.00 26.41 -52.82
CA GLU A 387 2.86 25.90 -53.91
C GLU A 387 4.33 25.92 -53.37
N GLY A 388 5.40 25.28 -53.87
CA GLY A 388 5.68 24.32 -54.95
C GLY A 388 7.09 23.68 -54.67
N SER A 389 7.41 22.46 -55.14
CA SER A 389 8.20 22.15 -56.37
C SER A 389 9.67 22.66 -56.35
N GLN A 390 10.73 21.93 -56.74
CA GLN A 390 10.97 20.75 -57.61
C GLN A 390 12.07 19.82 -57.00
N GLU A 391 12.12 18.48 -57.18
CA GLU A 391 12.45 17.65 -58.38
C GLU A 391 13.96 17.76 -58.79
N ILE A 392 14.79 16.71 -59.00
CA ILE A 392 14.75 15.58 -59.98
C ILE A 392 15.83 14.48 -59.66
N LYS A 393 15.63 13.23 -60.19
CA LYS A 393 16.58 12.11 -60.54
C LYS A 393 16.93 10.96 -59.55
N TYR A 394 16.61 9.74 -59.99
CA TYR A 394 17.20 8.42 -59.63
C TYR A 394 18.44 8.11 -60.51
N PRO A 395 19.33 7.12 -60.18
CA PRO A 395 19.08 5.69 -60.43
C PRO A 395 19.49 4.68 -59.33
N THR A 396 18.67 3.61 -59.22
CA THR A 396 19.00 2.18 -59.01
C THR A 396 20.26 1.73 -58.21
N ASN A 397 20.07 0.99 -57.11
CA ASN A 397 20.52 -0.42 -56.99
C ASN A 397 20.13 -1.15 -55.67
N VAL A 398 19.64 -2.40 -55.83
CA VAL A 398 19.92 -3.62 -55.04
C VAL A 398 20.21 -3.51 -53.52
N ARG A 399 19.35 -4.10 -52.66
CA ARG A 399 19.45 -5.53 -52.24
C ARG A 399 18.30 -5.97 -51.32
N ILE A 400 17.79 -7.19 -51.55
CA ILE A 400 16.82 -7.89 -50.70
C ILE A 400 17.53 -8.51 -49.48
N GLN A 401 17.00 -8.33 -48.27
CA GLN A 401 17.09 -9.34 -47.19
C GLN A 401 15.80 -9.41 -46.37
N ASN A 402 15.14 -10.56 -46.44
CA ASN A 402 14.01 -10.91 -45.58
C ASN A 402 14.48 -11.35 -44.20
N LYS A 403 13.88 -10.84 -43.12
CA LYS A 403 13.85 -11.54 -41.81
C LYS A 403 12.44 -11.59 -41.23
N THR A 404 11.88 -12.77 -41.40
CA THR A 404 10.75 -13.41 -40.71
C THR A 404 10.38 -12.85 -39.32
N TYR A 405 9.14 -12.37 -39.21
CA TYR A 405 8.42 -12.27 -37.93
C TYR A 405 7.92 -13.65 -37.50
N ARG A 406 8.23 -14.07 -36.26
CA ARG A 406 7.52 -15.17 -35.57
C ARG A 406 6.53 -14.61 -34.57
N ARG A 407 5.24 -14.95 -34.72
CA ARG A 407 4.26 -14.90 -33.62
C ARG A 407 4.56 -16.00 -32.60
N PRO A 408 4.21 -15.80 -31.32
CA PRO A 408 3.71 -16.86 -30.46
C PRO A 408 2.21 -16.74 -30.25
N GLY A 409 1.53 -17.89 -30.21
CA GLY A 409 0.09 -18.02 -30.11
C GLY A 409 -0.52 -17.58 -28.77
N SER A 410 -1.84 -17.43 -28.84
CA SER A 410 -2.77 -17.35 -27.72
C SER A 410 -2.73 -18.61 -26.84
N PHE A 411 -2.86 -18.43 -25.53
CA PHE A 411 -3.38 -19.46 -24.64
C PHE A 411 -4.33 -18.83 -23.61
N CYS A 412 -5.45 -19.51 -23.34
CA CYS A 412 -6.53 -18.98 -22.51
C CYS A 412 -6.28 -19.12 -21.01
N SER A 413 -6.98 -18.26 -20.27
CA SER A 413 -6.96 -18.13 -18.81
C SER A 413 -7.49 -19.36 -18.07
N ASN A 414 -6.85 -19.69 -16.95
CA ASN A 414 -7.45 -19.75 -15.61
C ASN A 414 -6.37 -20.21 -14.61
N ASP A 415 -5.94 -19.35 -13.68
CA ASP A 415 -6.06 -19.64 -12.23
C ASP A 415 -5.48 -18.56 -11.29
N SER A 416 -6.02 -18.56 -10.07
CA SER A 416 -5.53 -17.97 -8.79
C SER A 416 -4.57 -16.75 -8.79
N GLY A 417 -5.04 -15.66 -8.17
CA GLY A 417 -4.29 -14.41 -8.00
C GLY A 417 -3.08 -14.50 -7.05
N SER A 418 -1.90 -14.77 -7.58
CA SER A 418 -0.62 -14.61 -6.88
C SER A 418 0.03 -13.27 -7.22
N TYR A 419 -0.20 -12.25 -6.39
CA TYR A 419 0.52 -10.97 -6.50
C TYR A 419 1.99 -11.17 -6.12
N ARG A 420 2.82 -11.39 -7.14
CA ARG A 420 4.28 -11.43 -7.04
C ARG A 420 4.77 -10.06 -6.57
N CYS A 421 5.28 -9.92 -5.34
CA CYS A 421 6.04 -8.73 -4.98
C CYS A 421 7.30 -8.74 -5.88
N SER A 422 7.41 -7.84 -6.85
CA SER A 422 8.63 -7.67 -7.64
C SER A 422 9.72 -7.04 -6.77
N SER A 423 10.95 -7.55 -6.87
CA SER A 423 12.08 -6.99 -6.13
C SER A 423 12.58 -5.71 -6.80
N PHE A 424 12.94 -4.71 -6.00
CA PHE A 424 13.47 -3.44 -6.50
C PHE A 424 14.94 -3.53 -6.96
N SER A 425 15.70 -4.51 -6.45
CA SER A 425 17.17 -4.50 -6.54
C SER A 425 17.76 -4.81 -7.91
N GLU A 426 17.03 -5.47 -8.81
CA GLU A 426 17.57 -5.88 -10.12
C GLU A 426 17.73 -4.73 -11.13
N ARG A 427 17.11 -3.55 -10.90
CA ARG A 427 17.05 -2.47 -11.91
C ARG A 427 18.06 -1.32 -11.73
N PHE A 428 18.75 -1.24 -10.59
CA PHE A 428 19.68 -0.14 -10.25
C PHE A 428 21.16 -0.58 -10.16
N ARG A 429 21.51 -1.74 -10.73
CA ARG A 429 22.84 -2.36 -10.63
C ARG A 429 23.65 -2.32 -11.94
N LYS A 430 23.33 -1.40 -12.86
CA LYS A 430 23.99 -1.21 -14.16
C LYS A 430 24.31 0.27 -14.41
#